data_AF-A0A536DJT5-F1
#
_entry.id   AF-A0A536DJT5-F1
#
_cell.length_a   1.000
_cell.length_b   1.000
_cell.length_c   1.000
_cell.angle_alpha   90.00
_cell.angle_beta   90.00
_cell.angle_gamma   90.00
#
_symmetry.space_group_name_H-M   'P 1'
#
loop_
_entity.id
_entity.type
_entity.pdbx_description
1 polymer ?
#
loop_
_entity_poly.entity_id
_entity_poly.type
_entity_poly.pdbx_seq_one_letter_code
_entity_poly.pdbx_strand_id
1 'polypeptide(L)'
;MQALLAFGVTLVIVLLVAGWTWTTHGSLHGSVTLAGVCRDMAADGVSPVTRCDEAPVSGANVIVSAADGMTINMRTDSHGDFRMIVPIGSYEVGAWVLQWRGVGPSKVRGRLVTGGSVFRVVSVVARTDLRMDLSLAWYTTS
;
A
#
# COMPACT_ATOMS: atom_id res chain seq x y z
N MET A 1 36.04 5.36 -33.12
CA MET A 1 36.53 5.57 -31.75
C MET A 1 35.58 6.40 -30.85
N GLN A 2 34.50 7.00 -31.36
CA GLN A 2 33.56 7.81 -30.54
C GLN A 2 32.49 6.99 -29.80
N ALA A 3 32.12 5.79 -30.27
CA ALA A 3 31.07 4.99 -29.64
C ALA A 3 31.47 4.40 -28.27
N LEU A 4 32.73 3.95 -28.10
CA LEU A 4 33.21 3.37 -26.83
C LEU A 4 33.23 4.37 -25.67
N LEU A 5 33.51 5.65 -25.93
CA LEU A 5 33.50 6.71 -24.92
C LEU A 5 32.07 7.02 -24.45
N ALA A 6 31.09 6.97 -25.35
CA ALA A 6 29.69 7.20 -25.00
C ALA A 6 29.13 6.11 -24.06
N PHE A 7 29.44 4.83 -24.32
CA PHE A 7 29.03 3.73 -23.44
C PHE A 7 29.67 3.81 -22.05
N GLY A 8 30.97 4.14 -21.97
CA GLY A 8 31.67 4.29 -20.69
C GLY A 8 31.10 5.42 -19.84
N VAL A 9 30.81 6.58 -20.44
CA VAL A 9 30.22 7.73 -19.75
C VAL A 9 28.79 7.43 -19.29
N THR A 10 28.00 6.76 -20.13
CA THR A 10 26.62 6.41 -19.79
C THR A 10 26.57 5.40 -18.64
N LEU A 11 27.44 4.39 -18.65
CA LEU A 11 27.54 3.40 -17.57
C LEU A 11 27.96 4.06 -16.24
N VAL A 12 28.93 4.98 -16.28
CA VAL A 12 29.38 5.70 -15.07
C VAL A 12 28.27 6.58 -14.51
N ILE A 13 27.52 7.30 -15.36
CA ILE A 13 26.38 8.10 -14.92
C ILE A 13 25.29 7.21 -14.31
N VAL A 14 24.96 6.07 -14.93
CA VAL A 14 23.97 5.12 -14.39
C VAL A 14 24.41 4.56 -13.04
N LEU A 15 25.68 4.18 -12.89
CA LEU A 15 26.22 3.68 -11.62
C LEU A 15 26.27 4.76 -10.53
N LEU A 16 26.56 6.01 -10.90
CA LEU A 16 26.53 7.14 -9.97
C LEU A 16 25.11 7.43 -9.51
N VAL A 17 24.13 7.48 -10.42
CA VAL A 17 22.70 7.69 -10.08
C VAL A 17 22.17 6.52 -9.25
N ALA A 18 22.47 5.27 -9.64
CA ALA A 18 22.11 4.10 -8.86
C ALA A 18 22.73 4.15 -7.46
N GLY A 19 24.04 4.42 -7.34
CA GLY A 19 24.72 4.61 -6.07
C GLY A 19 24.09 5.71 -5.21
N TRP A 20 23.70 6.83 -5.82
CA TRP A 20 23.03 7.94 -5.14
C TRP A 20 21.65 7.57 -4.61
N THR A 21 20.83 6.90 -5.43
CA THR A 21 19.50 6.42 -5.00
C THR A 21 19.62 5.43 -3.84
N TRP A 22 20.65 4.59 -3.82
CA TRP A 22 20.85 3.62 -2.75
C TRP A 22 21.31 4.26 -1.44
N THR A 23 21.97 5.42 -1.49
CA THR A 23 22.41 6.15 -0.28
C THR A 23 21.41 7.15 0.26
N THR A 24 20.37 7.50 -0.50
CA THR A 24 19.42 8.56 -0.16
C THR A 24 17.98 8.05 -0.03
N HIS A 25 17.74 6.77 -0.30
CA HIS A 25 16.41 6.16 -0.24
C HIS A 25 16.39 4.89 0.60
N GLY A 26 15.22 4.58 1.13
CA GLY A 26 14.87 3.28 1.70
C GLY A 26 13.68 2.66 0.97
N SER A 27 13.40 1.40 1.31
CA SER A 27 12.25 0.64 0.81
C SER A 27 11.19 0.58 1.92
N LEU A 28 9.94 0.87 1.57
CA LEU A 28 8.77 0.66 2.40
C LEU A 28 7.90 -0.39 1.71
N HIS A 29 7.57 -1.46 2.43
CA HIS A 29 6.69 -2.50 1.92
C HIS A 29 5.76 -3.03 3.01
N GLY A 30 4.73 -3.75 2.60
CA GLY A 30 3.82 -4.42 3.51
C GLY A 30 2.54 -4.83 2.82
N SER A 31 1.57 -5.22 3.63
CA SER A 31 0.26 -5.67 3.17
C SER A 31 -0.86 -4.81 3.75
N VAL A 32 -1.96 -4.68 2.99
CA VAL A 32 -3.20 -4.06 3.44
C VAL A 32 -4.24 -5.16 3.63
N THR A 33 -4.72 -5.31 4.87
CA THR A 33 -5.74 -6.29 5.23
C THR A 33 -7.01 -5.61 5.74
N LEU A 34 -8.16 -6.27 5.60
CA LEU A 34 -9.40 -5.87 6.25
C LEU A 34 -9.45 -6.50 7.64
N ALA A 35 -9.48 -5.66 8.67
CA ALA A 35 -9.77 -6.12 10.02
C ALA A 35 -11.23 -6.58 10.08
N GLY A 36 -11.44 -7.86 10.43
CA GLY A 36 -12.78 -8.38 10.72
C GLY A 36 -13.58 -8.93 9.53
N VAL A 37 -12.95 -9.46 8.48
CA VAL A 37 -13.70 -10.28 7.52
C VAL A 37 -14.06 -11.60 8.18
N CYS A 38 -15.23 -11.60 8.82
CA CYS A 38 -15.91 -12.82 9.20
C CYS A 38 -16.35 -13.48 7.89
N ARG A 39 -15.57 -14.45 7.37
CA ARG A 39 -16.19 -15.44 6.49
C ARG A 39 -17.22 -16.18 7.36
N ASP A 40 -18.42 -16.36 6.81
CA ASP A 40 -19.63 -16.82 7.51
C ASP A 40 -20.43 -15.72 8.23
N MET A 41 -20.75 -14.62 7.54
CA MET A 41 -22.09 -14.04 7.75
C MET A 41 -23.09 -15.11 7.31
N ALA A 42 -23.52 -15.94 8.26
CA ALA A 42 -24.73 -16.70 8.07
C ALA A 42 -25.85 -15.69 7.77
N ALA A 43 -26.59 -15.92 6.69
CA ALA A 43 -27.62 -15.01 6.18
C ALA A 43 -28.78 -14.77 7.18
N ASP A 44 -28.72 -15.41 8.34
CA ASP A 44 -29.71 -15.47 9.42
C ASP A 44 -29.32 -14.64 10.67
N GLY A 45 -28.10 -14.12 10.77
CA GLY A 45 -27.73 -13.12 11.79
C GLY A 45 -27.58 -13.62 13.24
N VAL A 46 -27.44 -14.94 13.49
CA VAL A 46 -27.41 -15.49 14.87
C VAL A 46 -26.18 -16.36 15.20
N SER A 47 -25.21 -16.55 14.30
CA SER A 47 -24.00 -17.32 14.64
C SER A 47 -22.86 -16.44 15.18
N PRO A 48 -22.26 -16.79 16.34
CA PRO A 48 -21.13 -16.05 16.90
C PRO A 48 -19.90 -16.16 16.00
N VAL A 49 -19.31 -15.00 15.71
CA VAL A 49 -18.06 -14.83 14.97
C VAL A 49 -16.96 -15.65 15.63
N THR A 50 -16.52 -16.74 14.99
CA THR A 50 -15.50 -17.63 15.57
C THR A 50 -14.12 -17.46 14.92
N ARG A 51 -14.02 -16.85 13.72
CA ARG A 51 -12.74 -16.44 13.11
C ARG A 51 -12.89 -15.19 12.25
N CYS A 52 -12.26 -14.10 12.68
CA CYS A 52 -12.01 -12.94 11.84
C CYS A 52 -10.71 -13.19 11.08
N ASP A 53 -10.79 -13.75 9.88
CA ASP A 53 -9.60 -13.85 9.05
C ASP A 53 -9.30 -12.46 8.46
N GLU A 54 -8.06 -12.00 8.57
CA GLU A 54 -7.60 -10.81 7.88
C GLU A 54 -7.59 -11.08 6.37
N ALA A 55 -8.51 -10.45 5.64
CA ALA A 55 -8.58 -10.62 4.20
C ALA A 55 -7.70 -9.57 3.51
N PRO A 56 -6.81 -9.97 2.57
CA PRO A 56 -6.03 -9.01 1.81
C PRO A 56 -6.92 -8.13 0.93
N VAL A 57 -6.53 -6.86 0.78
CA VAL A 57 -7.29 -5.86 0.04
C VAL A 57 -6.57 -5.49 -1.24
N SER A 58 -7.07 -6.00 -2.37
CA SER A 58 -6.56 -5.58 -3.67
C SER A 58 -7.07 -4.21 -4.08
N GLY A 59 -6.19 -3.37 -4.64
CA GLY A 59 -6.52 -2.04 -5.13
C GLY A 59 -6.80 -1.00 -4.05
N ALA A 60 -6.43 -1.24 -2.80
CA ALA A 60 -6.41 -0.21 -1.76
C ALA A 60 -5.40 0.88 -2.14
N ASN A 61 -5.73 2.15 -1.92
CA ASN A 61 -4.78 3.25 -2.10
C ASN A 61 -3.97 3.39 -0.82
N VAL A 62 -2.64 3.38 -0.95
CA VAL A 62 -1.67 3.62 0.11
C VAL A 62 -1.04 4.98 -0.16
N ILE A 63 -1.19 5.91 0.79
CA ILE A 63 -0.48 7.20 0.79
C ILE A 63 0.69 7.13 1.73
N VAL A 64 1.78 7.71 1.25
CA VAL A 64 2.95 8.09 2.05
C VAL A 64 3.14 9.59 1.89
N SER A 65 3.01 10.33 2.99
CA SER A 65 3.17 11.79 3.01
C SER A 65 4.36 12.16 3.88
N ALA A 66 5.27 12.98 3.36
CA ALA A 66 6.34 13.58 4.13
C ALA A 66 5.90 14.93 4.71
N ALA A 67 6.60 15.39 5.74
CA ALA A 67 6.32 16.68 6.39
C ALA A 67 6.59 17.90 5.48
N ASP A 68 7.39 17.74 4.42
CA ASP A 68 7.68 18.78 3.42
C ASP A 68 6.57 18.93 2.35
N GLY A 69 5.49 18.13 2.47
CA GLY A 69 4.37 18.13 1.53
C GLY A 69 4.51 17.15 0.37
N MET A 70 5.63 16.42 0.23
CA MET A 70 5.74 15.35 -0.75
C MET A 70 4.73 14.25 -0.43
N THR A 71 3.90 13.87 -1.41
CA THR A 71 2.93 12.79 -1.28
C THR A 71 3.13 11.77 -2.39
N ILE A 72 3.19 10.50 -2.02
CA ILE A 72 3.27 9.37 -2.94
C ILE A 72 2.01 8.53 -2.73
N ASN A 73 1.37 8.15 -3.83
CA ASN A 73 0.20 7.27 -3.82
C ASN A 73 0.46 6.03 -4.66
N MET A 74 0.13 4.86 -4.12
CA MET A 74 0.24 3.57 -4.80
C MET A 74 -1.01 2.73 -4.52
N ARG A 75 -1.31 1.79 -5.42
CA ARG A 75 -2.33 0.77 -5.18
C ARG A 75 -1.72 -0.57 -4.83
N THR A 76 -2.34 -1.27 -3.90
CA THR A 76 -1.98 -2.66 -3.59
C THR A 76 -2.29 -3.60 -4.75
N ASP A 77 -1.50 -4.67 -4.84
CA ASP A 77 -1.64 -5.70 -5.87
C ASP A 77 -2.81 -6.67 -5.61
N SER A 78 -2.87 -7.80 -6.31
CA SER A 78 -3.92 -8.82 -6.10
C SER A 78 -3.87 -9.51 -4.74
N HIS A 79 -2.71 -9.51 -4.07
CA HIS A 79 -2.48 -10.09 -2.75
C HIS A 79 -2.57 -9.07 -1.62
N GLY A 80 -2.88 -7.81 -1.95
CA GLY A 80 -2.96 -6.73 -0.98
C GLY A 80 -1.60 -6.15 -0.61
N ASP A 81 -0.54 -6.52 -1.33
CA ASP A 81 0.82 -6.10 -1.04
C ASP A 81 1.14 -4.77 -1.73
N PHE A 82 2.00 -3.97 -1.11
CA PHE A 82 2.58 -2.76 -1.67
C PHE A 82 4.08 -2.70 -1.42
N ARG A 83 4.80 -2.05 -2.32
CA ARG A 83 6.23 -1.78 -2.18
C ARG A 83 6.61 -0.49 -2.89
N MET A 84 7.33 0.38 -2.20
CA MET A 84 7.81 1.64 -2.76
C MET A 84 9.20 1.99 -2.25
N ILE A 85 9.94 2.73 -3.06
CA ILE A 85 11.24 3.30 -2.70
C ILE A 85 11.01 4.78 -2.44
N VAL A 86 11.36 5.25 -1.25
CA VAL A 86 11.14 6.63 -0.82
C VAL A 86 12.45 7.24 -0.30
N PRO A 87 12.66 8.55 -0.46
CA PRO A 87 13.81 9.23 0.13
C PRO A 87 13.91 8.99 1.65
N ILE A 88 15.08 9.20 2.22
CA ILE A 88 15.23 9.23 3.68
C ILE A 88 14.38 10.33 4.28
N GLY A 89 13.71 10.04 5.39
CA GLY A 89 12.83 11.02 6.03
C GLY A 89 11.78 10.39 6.95
N SER A 90 10.97 11.25 7.54
CA SER A 90 9.82 10.86 8.35
C SER A 90 8.55 11.01 7.52
N TYR A 91 7.72 9.98 7.56
CA TYR A 91 6.53 9.85 6.74
C TYR A 91 5.32 9.48 7.58
N GLU A 92 4.17 10.02 7.23
CA GLU A 92 2.87 9.51 7.63
C GLU A 92 2.35 8.57 6.56
N VAL A 93 1.99 7.35 6.97
CA VAL A 93 1.53 6.29 6.08
C VAL A 93 0.13 5.86 6.47
N GLY A 94 -0.75 5.80 5.48
CA GLY A 94 -2.12 5.32 5.66
C GLY A 94 -2.66 4.71 4.37
N ALA A 95 -3.68 3.87 4.52
CA ALA A 95 -4.36 3.25 3.40
C ALA A 95 -5.86 3.45 3.49
N TRP A 96 -6.52 3.53 2.33
CA TRP A 96 -7.98 3.48 2.25
C TRP A 96 -8.44 2.80 0.97
N VAL A 97 -9.64 2.23 1.02
CA VAL A 97 -10.30 1.62 -0.13
C VAL A 97 -11.60 2.35 -0.42
N LEU A 98 -11.88 2.57 -1.70
CA LEU A 98 -13.15 3.04 -2.21
C LEU A 98 -13.50 2.15 -3.41
N GLN A 99 -14.24 1.07 -3.16
CA GLN A 99 -14.57 0.12 -4.21
C GLN A 99 -16.08 -0.12 -4.27
N TRP A 100 -16.64 -0.03 -5.47
CA TRP A 100 -17.98 -0.51 -5.76
C TRP A 100 -17.96 -2.02 -5.99
N ARG A 101 -18.61 -2.79 -5.10
CA ARG A 101 -18.80 -4.23 -5.28
C ARG A 101 -20.23 -4.52 -5.72
N GLY A 102 -20.41 -5.19 -6.85
CA GLY A 102 -21.73 -5.69 -7.26
C GLY A 102 -22.16 -6.85 -6.35
N VAL A 103 -23.32 -6.73 -5.71
CA VAL A 103 -23.91 -7.80 -4.89
C VAL A 103 -25.11 -8.41 -5.62
N GLY A 104 -24.88 -9.48 -6.38
CA GLY A 104 -25.94 -10.31 -6.99
C GLY A 104 -25.77 -10.63 -8.48
N PRO A 105 -26.58 -11.57 -9.01
CA PRO A 105 -26.47 -12.08 -10.38
C PRO A 105 -26.74 -11.03 -11.47
N SER A 106 -27.46 -9.94 -11.15
CA SER A 106 -27.76 -8.84 -12.06
C SER A 106 -26.90 -7.58 -11.84
N LYS A 107 -25.93 -7.59 -10.91
CA LYS A 107 -24.99 -6.49 -10.61
C LYS A 107 -25.57 -5.08 -10.33
N VAL A 108 -26.89 -4.89 -10.29
CA VAL A 108 -27.52 -3.56 -10.11
C VAL A 108 -27.38 -3.02 -8.68
N ARG A 109 -27.14 -3.87 -7.69
CA ARG A 109 -26.95 -3.46 -6.31
C ARG A 109 -25.44 -3.31 -6.05
N GLY A 110 -24.95 -2.07 -6.08
CA GLY A 110 -23.58 -1.74 -5.70
C GLY A 110 -23.49 -1.56 -4.18
N ARG A 111 -22.57 -2.24 -3.52
CA ARG A 111 -22.14 -1.91 -2.15
C ARG A 111 -20.86 -1.09 -2.27
N LEU A 112 -20.92 0.16 -1.83
CA LEU A 112 -19.71 0.95 -1.61
C LEU A 112 -18.98 0.34 -0.42
N VAL A 113 -17.76 -0.13 -0.66
CA VAL A 113 -16.83 -0.57 0.37
C VAL A 113 -15.90 0.59 0.65
N THR A 114 -16.07 1.22 1.80
CA THR A 114 -15.15 2.23 2.34
C THR A 114 -14.50 1.69 3.61
N GLY A 115 -13.20 1.96 3.73
CA GLY A 115 -12.41 1.56 4.89
C GLY A 115 -11.10 2.31 4.87
N GLY A 116 -10.62 2.69 6.05
CA GLY A 116 -9.38 3.44 6.23
C GLY A 116 -8.54 2.81 7.34
N SER A 117 -7.22 2.94 7.23
CA SER A 117 -6.31 2.67 8.33
C SER A 117 -6.09 3.93 9.16
N VAL A 118 -5.65 3.75 10.41
CA VAL A 118 -5.02 4.85 11.15
C VAL A 118 -3.72 5.22 10.46
N PHE A 119 -3.44 6.51 10.33
CA PHE A 119 -2.13 6.98 9.85
C PHE A 119 -1.08 6.72 10.91
N ARG A 120 0.08 6.18 10.50
CA ARG A 120 1.20 5.99 11.41
C ARG A 120 2.44 6.68 10.88
N VAL A 121 3.20 7.25 11.80
CA VAL A 121 4.49 7.86 11.51
C VAL A 121 5.54 6.76 11.43
N VAL A 122 6.34 6.78 10.36
CA VAL A 122 7.50 5.91 10.16
C VAL A 122 8.70 6.74 9.74
N SER A 123 9.89 6.36 10.20
CA SER A 123 11.14 6.98 9.76
C SER A 123 11.88 6.00 8.85
N VAL A 124 12.17 6.43 7.63
CA VAL A 124 12.89 5.66 6.62
C VAL A 124 14.33 6.15 6.57
N VAL A 125 15.27 5.22 6.68
CA VAL A 125 16.71 5.48 6.63
C VAL A 125 17.27 4.88 5.34
N ALA A 126 18.44 5.35 4.91
CA ALA A 126 19.06 4.87 3.70
C ALA A 126 19.30 3.36 3.79
N ARG A 127 19.00 2.63 2.70
CA ARG A 127 19.19 1.18 2.59
C ARG A 127 18.40 0.33 3.58
N THR A 128 17.44 0.90 4.31
CA THR A 128 16.54 0.09 5.13
C THR A 128 15.37 -0.41 4.31
N ASP A 129 14.94 -1.63 4.59
CA ASP A 129 13.69 -2.19 4.11
C ASP A 129 12.72 -2.26 5.29
N LEU A 130 11.79 -1.31 5.35
CA LEU A 130 10.84 -1.17 6.44
C LEU A 130 9.53 -1.87 6.06
N ARG A 131 9.14 -2.86 6.87
CA ARG A 131 7.86 -3.54 6.73
C ARG A 131 6.79 -2.86 7.56
N MET A 132 5.63 -2.61 6.96
CA MET A 132 4.48 -2.00 7.62
C MET A 132 3.17 -2.57 7.11
N ASP A 133 2.51 -3.37 7.94
CA ASP A 133 1.20 -3.93 7.63
C ASP A 133 0.08 -2.98 8.12
N LEU A 134 -0.92 -2.75 7.25
CA LEU A 134 -1.99 -1.78 7.43
C LEU A 134 -3.34 -2.50 7.50
N SER A 135 -4.05 -2.35 8.60
CA SER A 135 -5.40 -2.88 8.75
C SER A 135 -6.44 -1.80 8.48
N LEU A 136 -7.36 -2.05 7.54
CA LEU A 136 -8.53 -1.21 7.29
C LEU A 136 -9.65 -1.59 8.27
N ALA A 137 -10.20 -0.60 8.96
CA ALA A 137 -11.44 -0.73 9.70
C ALA A 137 -12.63 -0.39 8.80
N TRP A 138 -13.74 -1.14 8.93
CA TRP A 138 -14.98 -0.86 8.20
C TRP A 138 -15.65 0.42 8.69
N TYR A 139 -16.09 1.26 7.75
CA TYR A 139 -17.13 2.25 8.01
C TYR A 139 -18.34 1.90 7.15
N THR A 140 -19.38 1.32 7.76
CA THR A 140 -20.68 1.25 7.10
C THR A 140 -21.33 2.62 7.24
N THR A 141 -21.30 3.45 6.20
CA THR A 141 -22.24 4.56 6.13
C THR A 141 -23.61 3.96 5.88
N SER A 142 -24.45 3.98 6.92
CA SER A 142 -25.88 3.64 6.83
C SER A 142 -26.62 4.58 5.90
#